data_AF-A0AAW8LVC8-F1
#
_entry.id   AF-A0AAW8LVC8-F1
#
_cell.length_a   1.000
_cell.length_b   1.000
_cell.length_c   1.000
_cell.angle_alpha   90.00
_cell.angle_beta   90.00
_cell.angle_gamma   90.00
#
_symmetry.space_group_name_H-M   'P 1'
#
loop_
_entity.id
_entity.type
_entity.pdbx_description
1 polymer ?
#
loop_
_entity_poly.entity_id
_entity_poly.type
_entity_poly.pdbx_seq_one_letter_code
_entity_poly.pdbx_strand_id
1 'polypeptide(L)'
;MRLEMNSKDFEELERAFRRLPGEIRTKAMRRAMTRVAQTARSRIVARLGPHTQMPRELVASLTTAHFNAGGNTSKVVAESGWIPLQRLGAVQNASGVYAKLRGSYRHAFIAAMKSGHVGAFRRVPGTQMSSATGKREQIRELFAANPAHAITNNPDVYLDVLAGVIEDYFFPRVIHEIERLLPR
;
A
#
# COMPACT_ATOMS: atom_id res chain seq x y z
N MET A 1 -14.80 20.50 -13.22
CA MET A 1 -14.11 21.21 -14.31
C MET A 1 -12.86 20.42 -14.66
N ARG A 2 -12.86 19.70 -15.77
CA ARG A 2 -11.68 18.96 -16.25
C ARG A 2 -10.85 19.99 -17.03
N LEU A 3 -9.67 20.35 -16.53
CA LEU A 3 -8.76 21.25 -17.23
C LEU A 3 -8.10 20.42 -18.35
N GLU A 4 -8.59 20.53 -19.57
CA GLU A 4 -7.88 20.01 -20.75
C GLU A 4 -6.85 21.07 -21.15
N MET A 5 -5.64 20.97 -20.59
CA MET A 5 -4.53 21.87 -20.91
C MET A 5 -3.86 21.43 -22.20
N ASN A 6 -3.61 22.39 -23.09
CA ASN A 6 -2.87 22.15 -24.33
C ASN A 6 -1.35 22.37 -24.11
N SER A 7 -0.54 22.03 -25.12
CA SER A 7 0.92 22.16 -25.06
C SER A 7 1.42 23.62 -24.96
N LYS A 8 0.66 24.61 -25.42
CA LYS A 8 0.99 26.03 -25.27
C LYS A 8 0.77 26.53 -23.85
N ASP A 9 -0.32 26.09 -23.19
CA ASP A 9 -0.59 26.41 -21.78
C ASP A 9 0.56 25.89 -20.89
N PHE A 10 1.17 24.78 -21.30
CA PHE A 10 2.33 24.19 -20.66
C PHE A 10 3.58 25.07 -20.77
N GLU A 11 3.87 25.61 -21.95
CA GLU A 11 5.00 26.51 -22.18
C GLU A 11 4.84 27.84 -21.45
N GLU A 12 3.63 28.42 -21.45
CA GLU A 12 3.35 29.66 -20.74
C GLU A 12 3.49 29.48 -19.23
N LEU A 13 2.96 28.38 -18.70
CA LEU A 13 3.11 28.02 -17.30
C LEU A 13 4.58 27.79 -16.95
N GLU A 14 5.35 27.10 -17.79
CA GLU A 14 6.77 26.87 -17.56
C GLU A 14 7.54 28.20 -17.49
N ARG A 15 7.25 29.14 -18.41
CA ARG A 15 7.85 30.47 -18.39
C ARG A 15 7.46 31.25 -17.14
N ALA A 16 6.19 31.21 -16.73
CA ALA A 16 5.73 31.86 -15.51
C ALA A 16 6.39 31.24 -14.27
N PHE A 17 6.48 29.91 -14.22
CA PHE A 17 7.13 29.17 -13.14
C PHE A 17 8.61 29.51 -13.02
N ARG A 18 9.31 29.62 -14.15
CA ARG A 18 10.72 30.04 -14.22
C ARG A 18 10.95 31.48 -13.78
N ARG A 19 9.93 32.34 -13.81
CA ARG A 19 9.98 33.73 -13.33
C ARG A 19 9.68 33.88 -11.83
N LEU A 20 9.13 32.86 -11.17
CA LEU A 20 8.86 32.90 -9.72
C LEU A 20 10.16 32.95 -8.90
N PRO A 21 10.19 33.66 -7.76
CA PRO A 21 11.28 33.57 -6.80
C PRO A 21 11.57 32.11 -6.39
N GLY A 22 12.85 31.75 -6.28
CA GLY A 22 13.28 30.37 -6.02
C GLY A 22 12.66 29.76 -4.76
N GLU A 23 12.45 30.56 -3.70
CA GLU A 23 11.83 30.10 -2.46
C GLU A 23 10.35 29.71 -2.64
N ILE A 24 9.57 30.54 -3.33
CA ILE A 24 8.15 30.29 -3.60
C ILE A 24 8.01 29.04 -4.45
N ARG A 25 8.83 28.93 -5.50
CA ARG A 25 8.87 27.78 -6.40
C ARG A 25 9.17 26.48 -5.66
N THR A 26 10.20 26.49 -4.82
CA THR A 26 10.63 25.31 -4.05
C THR A 26 9.55 24.89 -3.06
N LYS A 27 8.92 25.85 -2.38
CA LYS A 27 7.83 25.60 -1.42
C LYS A 27 6.57 25.06 -2.11
N ALA A 28 6.19 25.64 -3.25
CA ALA A 28 5.07 25.17 -4.06
C ALA A 28 5.30 23.73 -4.54
N MET A 29 6.48 23.47 -5.13
CA MET A 29 6.86 22.15 -5.63
C MET A 29 6.88 21.10 -4.51
N ARG A 30 7.45 21.43 -3.35
CA ARG A 30 7.48 20.53 -2.18
C ARG A 30 6.07 20.14 -1.73
N ARG A 31 5.15 21.11 -1.65
CA ARG A 31 3.77 20.85 -1.23
C ARG A 31 3.01 20.04 -2.28
N ALA A 32 3.17 20.39 -3.55
CA ALA A 32 2.55 19.66 -4.65
C ALA A 32 3.02 18.20 -4.69
N MET A 33 4.33 17.96 -4.64
CA MET A 33 4.91 16.61 -4.62
C MET A 33 4.49 15.80 -3.40
N THR A 34 4.43 16.41 -2.22
CA THR A 34 3.92 15.76 -1.01
C THR A 34 2.47 15.29 -1.19
N ARG A 35 1.62 16.15 -1.78
CA ARG A 35 0.22 15.83 -2.03
C ARG A 35 0.05 14.75 -3.10
N VAL A 36 0.86 14.80 -4.15
CA VAL A 36 0.90 13.80 -5.22
C VAL A 36 1.31 12.44 -4.66
N ALA A 37 2.35 12.37 -3.82
CA ALA A 37 2.76 11.13 -3.16
C ALA A 37 1.65 10.54 -2.25
N GLN A 38 0.94 11.38 -1.50
CA GLN A 38 -0.22 10.94 -0.68
C GLN A 38 -1.38 10.44 -1.55
N THR A 39 -1.60 11.06 -2.71
CA THR A 39 -2.64 10.66 -3.66
C THR A 39 -2.28 9.33 -4.32
N ALA A 40 -1.03 9.17 -4.75
CA ALA A 40 -0.46 7.93 -5.25
C ALA A 40 -0.63 6.78 -4.26
N ARG A 41 -0.24 6.98 -2.99
CA ARG A 41 -0.48 6.01 -1.91
C ARG A 41 -1.94 5.61 -1.83
N SER A 42 -2.84 6.59 -1.84
CA SER A 42 -4.28 6.34 -1.70
C SER A 42 -4.84 5.52 -2.86
N ARG A 43 -4.43 5.81 -4.11
CA ARG A 43 -4.83 5.03 -5.29
C ARG A 43 -4.21 3.63 -5.30
N ILE A 44 -2.94 3.49 -4.92
CA ILE A 44 -2.27 2.18 -4.79
C ILE A 44 -2.98 1.31 -3.75
N VAL A 45 -3.29 1.85 -2.57
CA VAL A 45 -4.05 1.15 -1.52
C VAL A 45 -5.44 0.74 -2.02
N ALA A 46 -6.13 1.62 -2.75
CA ALA A 46 -7.44 1.34 -3.32
C ALA A 46 -7.39 0.20 -4.37
N ARG A 47 -6.29 0.08 -5.12
CA ARG A 47 -6.07 -1.00 -6.08
C ARG A 47 -5.63 -2.31 -5.41
N LEU A 48 -4.76 -2.21 -4.40
CA LEU A 48 -4.24 -3.36 -3.67
C LEU A 48 -5.31 -4.11 -2.89
N GLY A 49 -6.22 -3.40 -2.23
CA GLY A 49 -7.26 -4.00 -1.39
C GLY A 49 -8.05 -5.10 -2.13
N PRO A 50 -8.70 -4.78 -3.28
CA PRO A 50 -9.40 -5.77 -4.10
C PRO A 50 -8.47 -6.83 -4.69
N HIS A 51 -7.34 -6.44 -5.27
CA HIS A 51 -6.40 -7.37 -5.93
C HIS A 51 -5.92 -8.46 -4.97
N THR A 52 -5.68 -8.08 -3.73
CA THR A 52 -5.16 -8.98 -2.71
C THR A 52 -6.23 -9.46 -1.73
N GLN A 53 -7.51 -9.09 -1.89
CA GLN A 53 -8.61 -9.42 -0.99
C GLN A 53 -8.32 -9.07 0.48
N MET A 54 -7.74 -7.90 0.74
CA MET A 54 -7.40 -7.43 2.08
C MET A 54 -8.21 -6.19 2.48
N PRO A 55 -8.51 -6.01 3.78
CA PRO A 55 -9.11 -4.78 4.28
C PRO A 55 -8.25 -3.56 3.92
N ARG A 56 -8.90 -2.50 3.43
CA ARG A 56 -8.22 -1.27 3.00
C ARG A 56 -7.34 -0.67 4.11
N GLU A 57 -7.83 -0.66 5.34
CA GLU A 57 -7.13 -0.11 6.51
C GLU A 57 -5.82 -0.84 6.79
N LEU A 58 -5.83 -2.17 6.66
CA LEU A 58 -4.65 -3.00 6.84
C LEU A 58 -3.61 -2.75 5.75
N VAL A 59 -4.05 -2.65 4.49
CA VAL A 59 -3.14 -2.33 3.38
C VAL A 59 -2.59 -0.91 3.54
N ALA A 60 -3.42 0.03 4.00
CA ALA A 60 -3.01 1.41 4.22
C ALA A 60 -1.93 1.52 5.31
N SER A 61 -2.03 0.77 6.41
CA SER A 61 -1.03 0.80 7.47
C SER A 61 0.32 0.21 7.06
N LEU A 62 0.32 -0.70 6.09
CA LEU A 62 1.53 -1.32 5.51
C LEU A 62 2.12 -0.53 4.33
N THR A 63 1.38 0.45 3.80
CA THR A 63 1.83 1.28 2.68
C THR A 63 2.24 2.65 3.19
N THR A 64 3.50 3.03 3.01
CA THR A 64 4.01 4.36 3.35
C THR A 64 4.36 5.14 2.08
N ALA A 65 4.31 6.47 2.16
CA ALA A 65 4.72 7.33 1.06
C ALA A 65 5.52 8.49 1.62
N HIS A 66 6.71 8.67 1.07
CA HIS A 66 7.66 9.68 1.50
C HIS A 66 8.14 10.49 0.30
N PHE A 67 8.17 11.81 0.46
CA PHE A 67 8.79 12.72 -0.50
C PHE A 67 10.04 13.34 0.13
N ASN A 68 11.20 13.13 -0.49
CA ASN A 68 12.46 13.72 -0.07
C ASN A 68 12.79 14.94 -0.94
N ALA A 69 12.50 16.13 -0.39
CA ALA A 69 12.71 17.41 -1.08
C ALA A 69 14.20 17.72 -1.36
N GLY A 70 15.13 17.23 -0.52
CA GLY A 70 16.57 17.47 -0.69
C GLY A 70 17.24 16.64 -1.80
N GLY A 71 16.57 15.59 -2.29
CA GLY A 71 17.07 14.75 -3.38
C GLY A 71 16.15 14.69 -4.61
N ASN A 72 15.11 15.55 -4.66
CA ASN A 72 14.09 15.56 -5.73
C ASN A 72 13.43 14.20 -6.03
N THR A 73 13.40 13.28 -5.06
CA THR A 73 12.85 11.94 -5.23
C THR A 73 11.58 11.76 -4.42
N SER A 74 10.52 11.29 -5.08
CA SER A 74 9.30 10.76 -4.46
C SER A 74 9.39 9.25 -4.41
N LYS A 75 9.20 8.65 -3.23
CA LYS A 75 9.15 7.19 -3.06
C LYS A 75 7.84 6.81 -2.39
N VAL A 76 7.07 5.94 -3.04
CA VAL A 76 5.98 5.21 -2.38
C VAL A 76 6.50 3.81 -2.11
N VAL A 77 6.53 3.42 -0.83
CA VAL A 77 7.07 2.13 -0.40
C VAL A 77 5.95 1.35 0.26
N ALA A 78 5.66 0.17 -0.27
CA ALA A 78 4.80 -0.80 0.40
C ALA A 78 5.70 -1.85 1.05
N GLU A 79 5.72 -1.88 2.38
CA GLU A 79 6.51 -2.86 3.13
C GLU A 79 5.55 -3.82 3.83
N SER A 80 5.60 -5.09 3.46
CA SER A 80 4.82 -6.10 4.15
C SER A 80 5.45 -7.49 4.05
N GLY A 81 5.42 -8.22 5.16
CA GLY A 81 5.57 -9.66 5.17
C GLY A 81 4.25 -10.37 4.86
N TRP A 82 4.27 -11.71 4.88
CA TRP A 82 3.06 -12.52 4.85
C TRP A 82 2.18 -12.21 6.06
N ILE A 83 0.90 -11.91 5.83
CA ILE A 83 -0.02 -11.49 6.90
C ILE A 83 -0.70 -12.73 7.51
N PRO A 84 -0.61 -12.99 8.82
CA PRO A 84 -1.30 -14.13 9.44
C PRO A 84 -2.81 -14.07 9.23
N LEU A 85 -3.46 -15.21 8.97
CA LEU A 85 -4.92 -15.26 8.79
C LEU A 85 -5.66 -14.72 10.02
N GLN A 86 -5.13 -14.90 11.23
CA GLN A 86 -5.74 -14.40 12.45
C GLN A 86 -5.88 -12.87 12.45
N ARG A 87 -4.94 -12.13 11.84
CA ARG A 87 -5.02 -10.66 11.71
C ARG A 87 -6.11 -10.20 10.76
N LEU A 88 -6.68 -11.09 9.95
CA LEU A 88 -7.84 -10.84 9.10
C LEU A 88 -9.17 -11.20 9.77
N GLY A 89 -9.16 -11.50 11.07
CA GLY A 89 -10.37 -11.89 11.81
C GLY A 89 -10.82 -13.31 11.49
N ALA A 90 -9.87 -14.23 11.32
CA ALA A 90 -10.18 -15.64 11.13
C ALA A 90 -10.92 -16.20 12.36
N VAL A 91 -11.95 -17.00 12.09
CA VAL A 91 -12.79 -17.66 13.10
C VAL A 91 -12.71 -19.17 12.92
N GLN A 92 -12.67 -19.90 14.02
CA GLN A 92 -12.65 -21.36 13.99
C GLN A 92 -14.08 -21.91 14.08
N ASN A 93 -14.38 -22.93 13.28
CA ASN A 93 -15.61 -23.70 13.31
C ASN A 93 -15.28 -25.21 13.44
N ALA A 94 -16.31 -26.07 13.50
CA ALA A 94 -16.12 -27.52 13.64
C ALA A 94 -15.31 -28.16 12.51
N SER A 95 -15.30 -27.56 11.31
CA SER A 95 -14.60 -28.09 10.13
C SER A 95 -13.19 -27.55 9.94
N GLY A 96 -12.85 -26.42 10.58
CA GLY A 96 -11.57 -25.76 10.40
C GLY A 96 -11.61 -24.26 10.72
N VAL A 97 -10.83 -23.47 9.98
CA VAL A 97 -10.75 -22.01 10.13
C VAL A 97 -11.35 -21.32 8.91
N TYR A 98 -12.19 -20.34 9.13
CA TYR A 98 -12.77 -19.48 8.09
C TYR A 98 -12.22 -18.06 8.21
N ALA A 99 -11.88 -17.46 7.07
CA ALA A 99 -11.52 -16.05 6.99
C ALA A 99 -12.33 -15.37 5.89
N LYS A 100 -12.90 -14.20 6.22
CA LYS A 100 -13.70 -13.40 5.28
C LYS A 100 -12.83 -13.06 4.06
N LEU A 101 -13.41 -13.16 2.86
CA LEU A 101 -12.74 -12.98 1.56
C LEU A 101 -11.68 -14.04 1.19
N ARG A 102 -11.40 -15.03 2.06
CA ARG A 102 -10.40 -16.08 1.83
C ARG A 102 -10.97 -17.50 1.80
N GLY A 103 -12.18 -17.67 2.30
CA GLY A 103 -12.85 -18.97 2.36
C GLY A 103 -12.46 -19.80 3.59
N SER A 104 -12.71 -21.09 3.50
CA SER A 104 -12.54 -22.05 4.60
C SER A 104 -11.31 -22.94 4.42
N TYR A 105 -10.49 -23.04 5.46
CA TYR A 105 -9.35 -23.92 5.57
C TYR A 105 -9.72 -25.14 6.41
N ARG A 106 -10.03 -26.27 5.76
CA ARG A 106 -10.40 -27.51 6.45
C ARG A 106 -9.24 -28.03 7.30
N HIS A 107 -9.57 -28.58 8.47
CA HIS A 107 -8.61 -29.14 9.43
C HIS A 107 -7.60 -28.13 9.99
N ALA A 108 -7.81 -26.83 9.76
CA ALA A 108 -7.09 -25.77 10.43
C ALA A 108 -7.69 -25.49 11.81
N PHE A 109 -6.91 -24.91 12.71
CA PHE A 109 -7.36 -24.55 14.06
C PHE A 109 -6.67 -23.27 14.52
N ILE A 110 -7.29 -22.53 15.43
CA ILE A 110 -6.69 -21.36 16.07
C ILE A 110 -6.01 -21.82 17.35
N ALA A 111 -4.79 -21.37 17.59
CA ALA A 111 -4.07 -21.69 18.81
C ALA A 111 -3.27 -20.48 19.31
N ALA A 112 -3.12 -20.40 20.63
CA ALA A 112 -2.19 -19.50 21.29
C ALA A 112 -0.88 -20.25 21.58
N MET A 113 0.24 -19.69 21.13
CA MET A 113 1.57 -20.20 21.41
C MET A 113 2.05 -19.69 22.77
N LYS A 114 3.06 -20.36 23.35
CA LYS A 114 3.66 -19.95 24.63
C LYS A 114 4.22 -18.53 24.61
N SER A 115 4.58 -18.00 23.45
CA SER A 115 5.04 -16.62 23.25
C SER A 115 3.93 -15.57 23.36
N GLY A 116 2.66 -15.98 23.51
CA GLY A 116 1.50 -15.08 23.44
C GLY A 116 0.99 -14.83 22.02
N HIS A 117 1.66 -15.37 21.00
CA HIS A 117 1.20 -15.29 19.61
C HIS A 117 -0.05 -16.15 19.39
N VAL A 118 -1.11 -15.56 18.83
CA VAL A 118 -2.33 -16.28 18.44
C VAL A 118 -2.40 -16.34 16.92
N GLY A 119 -2.42 -17.55 16.38
CA GLY A 119 -2.39 -17.80 14.94
C GLY A 119 -3.41 -18.85 14.51
N ALA A 120 -3.67 -18.88 13.21
CA ALA A 120 -4.40 -19.97 12.57
C ALA A 120 -3.38 -20.97 12.01
N PHE A 121 -3.48 -22.23 12.39
CA PHE A 121 -2.51 -23.27 12.08
C PHE A 121 -3.15 -24.45 11.37
N ARG A 122 -2.33 -25.19 10.64
CA ARG A 122 -2.67 -26.51 10.09
C ARG A 122 -1.59 -27.51 10.47
N ARG A 123 -2.00 -28.75 10.77
CA ARG A 123 -1.06 -29.86 10.96
C ARG A 123 -0.41 -30.24 9.64
N VAL A 124 0.84 -30.67 9.69
CA VAL A 124 1.56 -31.25 8.55
C VAL A 124 1.56 -32.77 8.74
N PRO A 125 0.68 -33.50 8.02
CA PRO A 125 0.53 -34.92 8.24
C PRO A 125 1.84 -35.69 8.05
N GLY A 126 2.07 -36.70 8.89
CA GLY A 126 3.26 -37.57 8.78
C GLY A 126 4.57 -36.92 9.23
N THR A 127 4.52 -35.75 9.88
CA THR A 127 5.68 -35.13 10.52
C THR A 127 5.64 -35.31 12.03
N GLN A 128 6.76 -35.05 12.71
CA GLN A 128 6.83 -35.03 14.17
C GLN A 128 7.45 -33.72 14.65
N MET A 129 6.85 -33.11 15.68
CA MET A 129 7.45 -31.99 16.37
C MET A 129 8.68 -32.43 17.13
N SER A 130 9.78 -31.69 16.96
CA SER A 130 11.04 -31.94 17.67
C SER A 130 10.92 -31.80 19.19
N SER A 131 9.98 -30.98 19.67
CA SER A 131 9.78 -30.68 21.09
C SER A 131 8.71 -31.54 21.78
N ALA A 132 8.10 -32.50 21.07
CA ALA A 132 6.98 -33.27 21.60
C ALA A 132 7.41 -34.64 22.12
N THR A 133 7.12 -34.90 23.40
CA THR A 133 7.09 -36.25 23.98
C THR A 133 5.83 -36.97 23.46
N GLY A 134 5.89 -37.49 22.23
CA GLY A 134 4.80 -38.26 21.58
C GLY A 134 4.63 -38.00 20.08
N LYS A 135 3.63 -38.64 19.46
CA LYS A 135 3.29 -38.55 18.02
C LYS A 135 2.56 -37.24 17.66
N ARG A 136 3.07 -36.09 18.09
CA ARG A 136 2.46 -34.80 17.72
C ARG A 136 3.06 -34.30 16.41
N GLU A 137 2.19 -34.07 15.42
CA GLU A 137 2.58 -33.53 14.13
C GLU A 137 3.02 -32.07 14.21
N GLN A 138 3.90 -31.68 13.30
CA GLN A 138 4.29 -30.28 13.16
C GLN A 138 3.07 -29.44 12.76
N ILE A 139 3.06 -28.21 13.26
CA ILE A 139 2.02 -27.23 12.95
C ILE A 139 2.65 -26.11 12.12
N ARG A 140 1.97 -25.69 11.06
CA ARG A 140 2.37 -24.54 10.24
C ARG A 140 1.30 -23.48 10.32
N GLU A 141 1.73 -22.24 10.47
CA GLU A 141 0.83 -21.10 10.45
C GLU A 141 0.34 -20.84 9.03
N LEU A 142 -0.92 -20.42 8.93
CA LEU A 142 -1.57 -20.05 7.69
C LEU A 142 -1.55 -18.53 7.53
N PHE A 143 -1.16 -18.09 6.33
CA PHE A 143 -1.02 -16.68 5.99
C PHE A 143 -1.91 -16.31 4.81
N ALA A 144 -2.32 -15.05 4.79
CA ALA A 144 -2.97 -14.37 3.67
C ALA A 144 -1.92 -13.76 2.72
N ALA A 145 -2.40 -13.15 1.63
CA ALA A 145 -1.54 -12.52 0.63
C ALA A 145 -0.63 -11.43 1.22
N ASN A 146 0.53 -11.26 0.59
CA ASN A 146 1.50 -10.20 0.89
C ASN A 146 1.32 -9.03 -0.10
N PRO A 147 0.88 -7.84 0.36
CA PRO A 147 0.62 -6.70 -0.53
C PRO A 147 1.87 -6.15 -1.24
N ALA A 148 3.03 -6.12 -0.60
CA ALA A 148 4.29 -5.73 -1.21
C ALA A 148 4.69 -6.71 -2.33
N HIS A 149 4.55 -8.02 -2.08
CA HIS A 149 4.82 -9.05 -3.08
C HIS A 149 3.86 -8.98 -4.28
N ALA A 150 2.62 -8.50 -4.06
CA ALA A 150 1.66 -8.29 -5.14
C ALA A 150 2.08 -7.17 -6.09
N ILE A 151 2.73 -6.11 -5.58
CA ILE A 151 3.32 -5.04 -6.40
C ILE A 151 4.49 -5.57 -7.21
N THR A 152 5.42 -6.29 -6.58
CA THR A 152 6.60 -6.83 -7.27
C THR A 152 6.23 -7.76 -8.42
N ASN A 153 5.18 -8.57 -8.26
CA ASN A 153 4.74 -9.51 -9.28
C ASN A 153 3.87 -8.90 -10.38
N ASN A 154 3.31 -7.70 -10.19
CA ASN A 154 2.41 -7.06 -11.15
C ASN A 154 2.74 -5.57 -11.31
N PRO A 155 3.98 -5.22 -11.69
CA PRO A 155 4.44 -3.83 -11.67
C PRO A 155 3.59 -2.92 -12.56
N ASP A 156 3.22 -3.39 -13.76
CA ASP A 156 2.49 -2.61 -14.77
C ASP A 156 1.17 -2.05 -14.23
N VAL A 157 0.43 -2.86 -13.46
CA VAL A 157 -0.84 -2.47 -12.84
C VAL A 157 -0.70 -1.25 -11.92
N TYR A 158 0.44 -1.12 -11.25
CA TYR A 158 0.70 -0.04 -10.30
C TYR A 158 1.45 1.13 -10.95
N LEU A 159 2.23 0.88 -11.99
CA LEU A 159 2.84 1.92 -12.82
C LEU A 159 1.78 2.76 -13.52
N ASP A 160 0.73 2.15 -14.08
CA ASP A 160 -0.39 2.88 -14.68
C ASP A 160 -1.10 3.78 -13.67
N VAL A 161 -1.24 3.31 -12.42
CA VAL A 161 -1.83 4.10 -11.34
C VAL A 161 -0.96 5.32 -11.02
N LEU A 162 0.37 5.15 -11.02
CA LEU A 162 1.30 6.25 -10.79
C LEU A 162 1.31 7.25 -11.94
N ALA A 163 1.33 6.77 -13.18
CA ALA A 163 1.26 7.61 -14.39
C ALA A 163 0.00 8.48 -14.37
N GLY A 164 -1.18 7.87 -14.14
CA GLY A 164 -2.43 8.61 -14.04
C GLY A 164 -2.45 9.62 -12.89
N VAL A 165 -1.78 9.36 -11.75
CA VAL A 165 -1.69 10.34 -10.65
C VAL A 165 -0.83 11.54 -11.03
N ILE A 166 0.25 11.32 -11.77
CA ILE A 166 1.12 12.39 -12.25
C ILE A 166 0.35 13.24 -13.26
N GLU A 167 -0.25 12.61 -14.27
CA GLU A 167 -1.02 13.31 -15.31
C GLU A 167 -2.22 14.08 -14.75
N ASP A 168 -3.03 13.43 -13.91
CA ASP A 168 -4.28 14.01 -13.40
C ASP A 168 -4.06 15.10 -12.34
N TYR A 169 -3.00 15.01 -11.52
CA TYR A 169 -2.90 15.83 -10.30
C TYR A 169 -1.61 16.64 -10.18
N PHE A 170 -0.52 16.27 -10.83
CA PHE A 170 0.75 16.97 -10.60
C PHE A 170 0.65 18.44 -11.00
N PHE A 171 0.29 18.70 -12.24
CA PHE A 171 0.20 20.06 -12.78
C PHE A 171 -0.87 20.93 -12.10
N PRO A 172 -2.14 20.48 -12.00
CA PRO A 172 -3.17 21.26 -11.30
C PRO A 172 -2.77 21.59 -9.87
N ARG A 173 -2.04 20.67 -9.21
CA ARG A 173 -1.61 20.90 -7.83
C ARG A 173 -0.46 21.90 -7.72
N VAL A 174 0.50 21.86 -8.63
CA VAL A 174 1.59 22.85 -8.68
C VAL A 174 1.00 24.25 -8.85
N ILE A 175 0.07 24.43 -9.79
CA ILE A 175 -0.61 25.71 -10.03
C ILE A 175 -1.32 26.21 -8.77
N HIS A 176 -2.13 25.34 -8.16
CA HIS A 176 -2.86 25.67 -6.93
C HIS A 176 -1.94 26.12 -5.78
N GLU A 177 -0.76 25.51 -5.61
CA GLU A 177 0.18 25.92 -4.56
C GLU A 177 0.91 27.22 -4.89
N ILE A 178 1.15 27.52 -6.16
CA ILE A 178 1.72 28.81 -6.60
C ILE A 178 0.73 29.94 -6.31
N GLU A 179 -0.53 29.81 -6.76
CA GLU A 179 -1.58 30.81 -6.53
C GLU A 179 -1.75 31.14 -5.05
N ARG A 180 -1.65 30.12 -4.19
CA ARG A 180 -1.74 30.29 -2.74
C ARG A 180 -0.55 31.04 -2.14
N LEU A 181 0.63 30.96 -2.75
CA LEU A 181 1.86 31.57 -2.24
C LEU A 181 2.13 32.96 -2.81
N LEU A 182 1.46 33.34 -3.89
CA LEU A 182 1.53 34.69 -4.43
C LEU A 182 0.78 35.67 -3.50
N PRO A 183 1.35 36.85 -3.21
CA PRO A 183 0.61 37.91 -2.53
C PRO A 183 -0.58 38.36 -3.39
N ARG A 184 -1.71 38.60 -2.73
CA ARG A 184 -2.93 39.12 -3.39
C ARG A 184 -2.83 40.61 -3.63
#